data_AF-A0A0K2SR82-F1
#
_entry.id   AF-A0A0K2SR82-F1
#
_cell.length_a   1.000
_cell.length_b   1.000
_cell.length_c   1.000
_cell.angle_alpha   90.00
_cell.angle_beta   90.00
_cell.angle_gamma   90.00
#
_symmetry.space_group_name_H-M   'P 1'
#
loop_
_entity.id
_entity.type
_entity.pdbx_description
1 polymer ?
#
loop_
_entity_poly.entity_id
_entity_poly.type
_entity_poly.pdbx_seq_one_letter_code
_entity_poly.pdbx_strand_id
1 'polypeptide(L)'
;MELITPSGTHRLEVAEDQFILDRALQAGLDLPHTCLQGWCTTCAGRILEGEVDPSAALRYYREDREAGYVLLCTARPRGPLRIQTHQKEALRANRRKHRLPAPRA
;
A
#
# COMPACT_ATOMS: atom_id res chain seq x y z
N MET A 1 -13.96 -2.41 2.17
CA MET A 1 -12.94 -1.85 1.25
C MET A 1 -12.76 -2.76 0.04
N GLU A 2 -12.18 -2.23 -1.04
CA GLU A 2 -11.95 -2.96 -2.29
C GLU A 2 -10.45 -2.95 -2.66
N LEU A 3 -9.88 -4.13 -2.88
CA LEU A 3 -8.51 -4.34 -3.34
C LEU A 3 -8.54 -4.86 -4.78
N ILE A 4 -7.90 -4.14 -5.69
CA ILE A 4 -7.73 -4.54 -7.08
C ILE A 4 -6.36 -5.20 -7.22
N THR A 5 -6.37 -6.50 -7.51
CA THR A 5 -5.19 -7.34 -7.72
C THR A 5 -5.11 -7.76 -9.19
N PRO A 6 -3.96 -8.25 -9.66
CA PRO A 6 -3.84 -8.83 -11.00
C PRO A 6 -4.80 -10.00 -11.25
N SER A 7 -5.15 -10.76 -10.20
CA SER A 7 -6.11 -11.87 -10.28
C SER A 7 -7.58 -11.45 -10.26
N GLY A 8 -7.88 -10.19 -9.93
CA GLY A 8 -9.24 -9.69 -9.83
C GLY A 8 -9.47 -8.69 -8.71
N THR A 9 -10.74 -8.34 -8.50
CA THR A 9 -11.16 -7.40 -7.48
C THR A 9 -11.71 -8.15 -6.27
N HIS A 10 -11.21 -7.81 -5.09
CA HIS A 10 -11.57 -8.46 -3.82
C HIS A 10 -12.13 -7.44 -2.84
N ARG A 11 -13.24 -7.77 -2.18
CA ARG A 11 -13.85 -6.93 -1.15
C ARG A 11 -13.54 -7.52 0.22
N LEU A 12 -13.00 -6.67 1.10
CA LEU A 12 -12.60 -7.03 2.45
C LEU A 12 -13.13 -6.03 3.45
N GLU A 13 -13.45 -6.50 4.65
CA GLU A 13 -13.68 -5.64 5.80
C GLU A 13 -12.40 -5.56 6.62
N VAL A 14 -11.91 -4.34 6.83
CA VAL A 14 -10.69 -4.05 7.57
C VAL A 14 -11.03 -2.98 8.59
N ALA A 15 -10.82 -3.28 9.87
CA ALA A 15 -11.04 -2.34 10.95
C ALA A 15 -9.98 -1.23 10.93
N GLU A 16 -10.32 -0.06 11.47
CA GLU A 16 -9.45 1.13 11.45
C GLU A 16 -8.15 0.95 12.27
N ASP A 17 -8.11 -0.02 13.19
CA ASP A 17 -6.95 -0.37 14.00
C ASP A 17 -6.05 -1.44 13.34
N GLN A 18 -6.50 -2.06 12.25
CA GLN A 18 -5.80 -3.14 11.55
C GLN A 18 -5.05 -2.67 10.31
N PHE A 19 -3.92 -3.33 10.02
CA PHE A 19 -3.17 -3.08 8.80
C PHE A 19 -3.81 -3.81 7.62
N ILE A 20 -3.89 -3.10 6.48
CA ILE A 20 -4.57 -3.60 5.27
C ILE A 20 -3.92 -4.88 4.76
N LEU A 21 -2.58 -4.95 4.74
CA LEU A 21 -1.86 -6.14 4.27
C LEU A 21 -2.15 -7.37 5.14
N ASP A 22 -2.10 -7.22 6.46
CA ASP A 22 -2.32 -8.33 7.41
C ASP A 22 -3.72 -8.92 7.22
N ARG A 23 -4.74 -8.06 7.13
CA ARG A 23 -6.10 -8.51 6.86
C ARG A 23 -6.28 -9.17 5.49
N ALA A 24 -5.59 -8.66 4.46
CA ALA A 24 -5.64 -9.26 3.14
C ALA A 24 -5.04 -10.68 3.13
N LEU A 25 -3.91 -10.89 3.80
CA LEU A 25 -3.28 -12.21 3.94
C LEU A 25 -4.17 -13.18 4.73
N GLN A 26 -4.80 -12.72 5.83
CA GLN A 26 -5.76 -13.53 6.60
C GLN A 26 -6.99 -13.93 5.78
N ALA A 27 -7.40 -13.09 4.83
CA ALA A 27 -8.48 -13.40 3.90
C ALA A 27 -8.04 -14.29 2.72
N GLY A 28 -6.79 -14.76 2.71
CA GLY A 28 -6.25 -15.65 1.69
C GLY A 28 -5.80 -14.94 0.40
N LEU A 29 -5.68 -13.61 0.40
CA LEU A 29 -5.11 -12.89 -0.73
C LEU A 29 -3.59 -12.94 -0.68
N ASP A 30 -2.96 -13.32 -1.79
CA ASP A 30 -1.52 -13.23 -1.94
C ASP A 30 -1.12 -11.83 -2.42
N LEU A 31 -0.51 -11.05 -1.54
CA LEU A 31 -0.01 -9.71 -1.84
C LEU A 31 1.51 -9.67 -1.66
N PRO A 32 2.25 -8.99 -2.55
CA PRO A 32 3.70 -8.93 -2.46
C PRO A 32 4.13 -8.19 -1.18
N HIS A 33 4.96 -8.81 -0.36
CA HIS A 33 5.48 -8.21 0.87
C HIS A 33 6.89 -8.73 1.23
N THR A 34 7.63 -7.98 2.05
CA THR A 34 8.99 -8.36 2.46
C THR A 34 9.33 -7.86 3.86
N CYS A 35 9.50 -6.54 4.04
CA CYS A 35 10.01 -6.02 5.32
C CYS A 35 8.97 -5.84 6.42
N LEU A 36 7.69 -5.68 6.06
CA LEU A 36 6.56 -5.41 6.99
C LEU A 36 6.74 -4.19 7.93
N GLN A 37 7.71 -3.31 7.63
CA GLN A 37 8.11 -2.18 8.47
C GLN A 37 7.84 -0.81 7.82
N GLY A 38 7.19 -0.77 6.65
CA GLY A 38 6.95 0.48 5.92
C GLY A 38 8.24 1.12 5.37
N TRP A 39 9.25 0.31 5.08
CA TRP A 39 10.53 0.76 4.49
C TRP A 39 10.71 0.36 3.02
N CYS A 40 10.46 -0.92 2.70
CA CYS A 40 10.56 -1.44 1.33
C CYS A 40 9.40 -0.93 0.47
N THR A 41 9.51 -1.06 -0.85
CA THR A 41 8.44 -0.70 -1.80
C THR A 41 7.63 -1.90 -2.28
N THR A 42 7.85 -3.11 -1.74
CA THR A 42 7.25 -4.33 -2.30
C THR A 42 5.75 -4.42 -2.06
N CYS A 43 5.27 -4.01 -0.88
CA CYS A 43 3.83 -3.93 -0.56
C CYS A 43 3.13 -2.66 -1.08
N ALA A 44 3.70 -2.01 -2.10
CA ALA A 44 3.14 -0.76 -2.61
C ALA A 44 1.77 -0.98 -3.26
N GLY A 45 0.84 -0.13 -2.88
CA GLY A 45 -0.44 0.06 -3.56
C GLY A 45 -0.62 1.51 -3.98
N ARG A 46 -1.70 1.77 -4.72
CA ARG A 46 -2.15 3.10 -5.11
C ARG A 46 -3.61 3.27 -4.71
N ILE A 47 -3.90 4.32 -4.00
CA ILE A 47 -5.25 4.71 -3.61
C ILE A 47 -5.95 5.25 -4.87
N LEU A 48 -7.07 4.64 -5.23
CA LEU A 48 -7.95 5.12 -6.29
C LEU A 48 -9.09 5.95 -5.71
N GLU A 49 -9.53 5.59 -4.50
CA GLU A 49 -10.62 6.26 -3.78
C GLU A 49 -10.45 6.08 -2.27
N GLY A 50 -10.79 7.12 -1.50
CA GLY A 50 -10.72 7.13 -0.04
C GLY A 50 -9.37 7.58 0.53
N GLU A 51 -9.18 7.38 1.82
CA GLU A 51 -7.97 7.78 2.55
C GLU A 51 -7.48 6.71 3.52
N VAL A 52 -6.17 6.67 3.72
CA VAL A 52 -5.49 5.77 4.66
C VAL A 52 -4.68 6.60 5.65
N ASP A 53 -4.41 6.03 6.82
CA ASP A 53 -3.39 6.54 7.73
C ASP A 53 -2.04 5.87 7.43
N PRO A 54 -1.03 6.60 6.93
CA PRO A 54 0.32 6.08 6.69
C PRO A 54 1.27 6.29 7.89
N SER A 55 0.79 6.74 9.05
CA SER A 55 1.62 7.15 10.21
C SER A 55 2.61 6.09 10.71
N ALA A 56 2.33 4.80 10.50
CA ALA A 56 3.19 3.71 10.92
C ALA A 56 4.35 3.40 9.95
N ALA A 57 4.45 4.08 8.80
CA ALA A 57 5.51 3.83 7.82
C ALA A 57 6.83 4.52 8.22
N LEU A 58 7.90 3.74 8.38
CA LEU A 58 9.23 4.30 8.67
C LEU A 58 9.80 5.14 7.53
N ARG A 59 9.45 4.85 6.28
CA ARG A 59 10.00 5.53 5.10
C ARG A 59 8.93 5.77 4.02
N TYR A 60 8.16 6.82 4.25
CA TYR A 60 7.13 7.30 3.35
C TYR A 60 7.29 8.79 3.08
N TYR A 61 7.28 9.16 1.80
CA TYR A 61 7.60 10.52 1.36
C TYR A 61 6.33 11.28 0.94
N ARG A 62 6.42 12.61 0.95
CA ARG A 62 5.30 13.47 0.53
C ARG A 62 4.91 13.21 -0.93
N GLU A 63 5.89 13.02 -1.79
CA GLU A 63 5.71 12.74 -3.22
C GLU A 63 5.05 11.38 -3.48
N ASP A 64 5.21 10.41 -2.57
CA ASP A 64 4.47 9.15 -2.66
C ASP A 64 2.99 9.40 -2.35
N ARG A 65 2.70 10.18 -1.31
CA ARG A 65 1.33 10.56 -0.92
C ARG A 65 0.63 11.39 -1.98
N GLU A 66 1.30 12.40 -2.52
CA GLU A 66 0.76 13.28 -3.58
C GLU A 66 0.46 12.51 -4.87
N ALA A 67 1.25 11.48 -5.19
CA ALA A 67 0.98 10.59 -6.32
C ALA A 67 -0.07 9.50 -6.03
N GLY A 68 -0.58 9.44 -4.79
CA GLY A 68 -1.58 8.49 -4.33
C GLY A 68 -1.04 7.10 -3.99
N TYR A 69 0.27 6.93 -3.81
CA TYR A 69 0.86 5.66 -3.40
C TYR A 69 0.81 5.45 -1.89
N VAL A 70 0.73 4.19 -1.46
CA VAL A 70 0.69 3.77 -0.07
C VAL A 70 1.46 2.47 0.13
N LEU A 71 2.03 2.26 1.31
CA LEU A 71 2.61 0.97 1.72
C LEU A 71 1.58 0.18 2.55
N LEU A 72 1.05 -0.90 1.99
CA LEU A 72 -0.07 -1.63 2.60
C LEU A 72 0.27 -2.31 3.92
N CYS A 73 1.56 -2.62 4.16
CA CYS A 73 2.02 -3.27 5.39
C CYS A 73 1.90 -2.41 6.65
N THR A 74 1.80 -1.10 6.50
CA THR A 74 1.71 -0.14 7.62
C THR A 74 0.56 0.84 7.46
N ALA A 75 -0.33 0.61 6.49
CA ALA A 75 -1.47 1.47 6.22
C ALA A 75 -2.72 0.97 6.93
N ARG A 76 -3.42 1.87 7.61
CA ARG A 76 -4.74 1.62 8.20
C ARG A 76 -5.84 2.33 7.42
N PRO A 77 -7.02 1.73 7.26
CA PRO A 77 -8.11 2.37 6.54
C PRO A 77 -8.73 3.52 7.32
N ARG A 78 -9.20 4.57 6.63
CA ARG A 78 -9.99 5.68 7.21
C ARG A 78 -11.36 5.76 6.53
N GLY A 79 -12.08 4.62 6.54
CA GLY A 79 -13.40 4.47 5.89
C GLY A 79 -13.37 3.75 4.53
N PRO A 80 -14.35 4.01 3.64
CA PRO A 80 -14.43 3.38 2.33
C PRO A 80 -13.18 3.65 1.48
N LEU A 81 -12.61 2.58 0.94
CA LEU A 81 -11.31 2.61 0.27
C LEU A 81 -11.30 1.69 -0.93
N ARG A 82 -10.68 2.17 -2.02
CA ARG A 82 -10.36 1.37 -3.20
C ARG A 82 -8.88 1.52 -3.52
N ILE A 83 -8.16 0.41 -3.52
CA ILE A 83 -6.71 0.39 -3.67
C ILE A 83 -6.32 -0.56 -4.79
N GLN A 84 -5.51 -0.07 -5.72
CA GLN A 84 -4.80 -0.92 -6.67
C GLN A 84 -3.51 -1.45 -6.04
N THR A 85 -3.35 -2.76 -6.01
CA THR A 85 -2.18 -3.44 -5.42
C THR A 85 -1.08 -3.64 -6.47
N HIS A 86 0.04 -4.26 -6.08
CA HIS A 86 1.15 -4.60 -6.98
C HIS A 86 1.76 -3.38 -7.70
N GLN A 87 1.87 -2.25 -6.99
CA GLN A 87 2.34 -0.98 -7.56
C GLN A 87 3.83 -0.73 -7.26
N LYS A 88 4.62 -1.78 -7.01
CA LYS A 88 6.05 -1.69 -6.66
C LYS A 88 6.84 -0.91 -7.71
N GLU A 89 6.71 -1.28 -8.97
CA GLU A 89 7.44 -0.69 -10.09
C GLU A 89 7.05 0.76 -10.29
N ALA A 90 5.75 1.06 -10.18
CA ALA A 90 5.19 2.40 -10.31
C ALA A 90 5.66 3.33 -9.19
N LEU A 91 5.61 2.88 -7.93
CA LEU A 91 6.15 3.63 -6.78
C LEU A 91 7.65 3.87 -6.93
N ARG A 92 8.42 2.86 -7.36
CA ARG A 92 9.85 3.03 -7.58
C ARG A 92 10.15 4.00 -8.72
N ALA A 93 9.34 4.02 -9.78
CA ALA A 93 9.45 5.00 -10.87
C ALA A 93 9.15 6.42 -10.36
N ASN A 94 8.11 6.58 -9.54
CA ASN A 94 7.79 7.84 -8.86
C ASN A 94 8.99 8.33 -8.04
N ARG A 95 9.49 7.50 -7.13
CA ARG A 95 10.63 7.85 -6.28
C ARG A 95 11.87 8.22 -7.11
N ARG A 96 12.20 7.46 -8.18
CA ARG A 96 13.31 7.81 -9.09
C ARG A 96 13.12 9.17 -9.76
N LYS A 97 11.92 9.47 -10.26
CA LYS A 97 11.59 10.76 -10.88
C LYS A 97 11.82 11.93 -9.92
N HIS A 98 11.50 11.72 -8.64
CA HIS A 98 11.65 12.72 -7.58
C HIS A 98 13.00 12.64 -6.84
N ARG A 99 13.97 11.85 -7.34
CA ARG A 99 15.29 11.64 -6.72
C ARG A 99 15.22 11.11 -5.27
N LEU A 100 14.16 10.38 -4.95
CA LEU A 100 13.93 9.75 -3.67
C LEU A 100 14.52 8.33 -3.62
N PRO A 101 14.97 7.88 -2.45
CA PRO A 101 15.45 6.51 -2.25
C PRO A 101 14.37 5.45 -2.50
N ALA A 102 14.67 4.51 -3.40
CA ALA A 102 13.78 3.42 -3.80
C ALA A 102 14.42 2.06 -3.47
N PRO A 103 14.46 1.65 -2.18
CA PRO A 103 15.08 0.40 -1.76
C PRO A 103 14.45 -0.79 -2.48
N ARG A 104 15.29 -1.75 -2.87
CA ARG A 104 14.89 -2.89 -3.71
C ARG A 104 14.14 -4.01 -2.99
N ALA A 105 14.27 -4.07 -1.65
CA ALA A 105 13.87 -5.21 -0.81
C ALA A 105 12.62 -5.91 -1.33
#